data_AF-A0A820K764-F1
#
_entry.id   AF-A0A820K764-F1
#
_cell.length_a   1.000
_cell.length_b   1.000
_cell.length_c   1.000
_cell.angle_alpha   90.00
_cell.angle_beta   90.00
_cell.angle_gamma   90.00
#
_symmetry.space_group_name_H-M   'P 1'
#
loop_
_entity.id
_entity.type
_entity.pdbx_description
1 polymer ?
#
loop_
_entity_poly.entity_id
_entity_poly.type
_entity_poly.pdbx_seq_one_letter_code
_entity_poly.pdbx_strand_id
1 'polypeptide(L)'
;HLTSIERNRFISNALLNIKNLSHTLSKWFMDRPSHDIDRQSLIGWLAYAFYSKEIQELNDEEYEEIYLLSQNIEIDHQLRIADDKVANTIPHMKHILDPVRVIFRPFVVYFVTDTLLDGILSSSIFYLRGYRFIHIGHLSFWTYHDDTCNIEEEE
;
A
#
# COMPACT_ATOMS: atom_id res chain seq x y z
N HIS A 1 20.48 -5.18 7.20
CA HIS A 1 19.70 -5.65 8.35
C HIS A 1 19.76 -4.59 9.42
N LEU A 2 18.61 -4.18 9.96
CA LEU A 2 18.54 -3.29 11.13
C LEU A 2 18.80 -4.13 12.39
N THR A 3 19.48 -3.55 13.39
CA THR A 3 19.54 -4.12 14.73
C THR A 3 18.18 -4.03 15.43
N SER A 4 17.93 -4.82 16.47
CA SER A 4 16.68 -4.78 17.25
C SER A 4 16.40 -3.36 17.80
N ILE A 5 17.42 -2.66 18.30
CA ILE A 5 17.31 -1.28 18.80
C ILE A 5 16.91 -0.29 17.70
N GLU A 6 17.54 -0.38 16.52
CA GLU A 6 17.21 0.50 15.39
C GLU A 6 15.80 0.25 14.87
N ARG A 7 15.39 -1.02 14.82
CA ARG A 7 14.04 -1.42 14.41
C ARG A 7 13.00 -0.88 15.37
N ASN A 8 13.21 -1.03 16.68
CA ASN A 8 12.29 -0.50 17.70
C ASN A 8 12.15 1.02 17.59
N ARG A 9 13.27 1.74 17.41
CA ARG A 9 13.23 3.19 17.18
C ARG A 9 12.48 3.55 15.90
N PHE A 10 12.70 2.81 14.82
CA PHE A 10 12.00 3.01 13.55
C PHE A 10 10.49 2.80 13.71
N ILE A 11 10.09 1.72 14.37
CA ILE A 11 8.67 1.38 14.64
C ILE A 11 8.03 2.48 15.48
N SER A 12 8.64 2.86 16.61
CA SER A 12 8.10 3.93 17.47
C SER A 12 7.95 5.24 16.69
N ASN A 13 8.93 5.63 15.88
CA ASN A 13 8.84 6.83 15.06
C ASN A 13 7.73 6.72 14.00
N ALA A 14 7.56 5.56 13.37
CA ALA A 14 6.50 5.34 12.39
C ALA A 14 5.11 5.49 13.04
N LEU A 15 4.91 4.90 14.23
CA LEU A 15 3.65 4.94 14.96
C LEU A 15 3.33 6.33 15.51
N LEU A 16 4.33 7.08 16.01
CA LEU A 16 4.15 8.44 16.54
C LEU A 16 3.58 9.42 15.50
N ASN A 17 3.84 9.20 14.21
CA ASN A 17 3.37 10.06 13.14
C ASN A 17 1.95 9.71 12.66
N ILE A 18 1.34 8.64 13.19
CA ILE A 18 -0.01 8.22 12.82
C ILE A 18 -1.03 8.91 13.72
N LYS A 19 -1.77 9.88 13.15
CA LYS A 19 -2.77 10.68 13.89
C LYS A 19 -3.93 9.85 14.46
N ASN A 20 -4.33 8.80 13.76
CA ASN A 20 -5.41 7.90 14.18
C ASN A 20 -5.05 6.47 13.82
N LEU A 21 -4.45 5.76 14.77
CA LEU A 21 -3.95 4.41 14.55
C LEU A 21 -5.08 3.41 14.29
N SER A 22 -6.22 3.52 15.01
CA SER A 22 -7.39 2.66 14.79
C SER A 22 -7.90 2.76 13.34
N HIS A 23 -8.10 3.99 12.85
CA HIS A 23 -8.54 4.21 11.48
C HIS A 23 -7.50 3.73 10.45
N THR A 24 -6.22 3.98 10.72
CA THR A 24 -5.13 3.56 9.83
C THR A 24 -5.04 2.04 9.74
N LEU A 25 -5.07 1.34 10.88
CA LEU A 25 -5.12 -0.11 10.94
C LEU A 25 -6.33 -0.65 10.18
N SER A 26 -7.52 -0.08 10.39
CA SER A 26 -8.72 -0.50 9.66
C SER A 26 -8.52 -0.52 8.14
N LYS A 27 -7.85 0.50 7.58
CA LYS A 27 -7.51 0.55 6.14
C LYS A 27 -6.61 -0.60 5.69
N TRP A 28 -5.62 -0.97 6.50
CA TRP A 28 -4.73 -2.11 6.22
C TRP A 28 -5.45 -3.46 6.30
N PHE A 29 -6.54 -3.54 7.05
CA PHE A 29 -7.37 -4.73 7.22
C PHE A 29 -8.69 -4.66 6.43
N MET A 30 -8.64 -4.07 5.22
CA MET A 30 -9.78 -4.01 4.28
C MET A 30 -11.02 -3.33 4.88
N ASP A 31 -10.82 -2.18 5.53
CA ASP A 31 -11.86 -1.40 6.22
C ASP A 31 -12.55 -2.13 7.39
N ARG A 32 -11.95 -3.22 7.91
CA ARG A 32 -12.48 -3.85 9.14
C ARG A 32 -12.29 -2.93 10.34
N PRO A 33 -13.27 -2.84 11.25
CA PRO A 33 -13.10 -2.10 12.49
C PRO A 33 -11.92 -2.63 13.30
N SER A 34 -11.15 -1.75 13.94
CA SER A 34 -9.92 -2.17 14.65
C SER A 34 -10.17 -3.15 15.80
N HIS A 35 -11.39 -3.15 16.37
CA HIS A 35 -11.80 -4.08 17.43
C HIS A 35 -12.16 -5.48 16.92
N ASP A 36 -12.33 -5.64 15.60
CA ASP A 36 -12.54 -6.95 14.97
C ASP A 36 -11.24 -7.57 14.48
N ILE A 37 -10.11 -6.84 14.56
CA ILE A 37 -8.79 -7.35 14.23
C ILE A 37 -8.33 -8.21 15.41
N ASP A 38 -8.02 -9.48 15.13
CA ASP A 38 -7.46 -10.38 16.13
C ASP A 38 -5.95 -10.19 16.28
N ARG A 39 -5.43 -10.61 17.44
CA ARG A 39 -4.02 -10.45 17.79
C ARG A 39 -3.09 -11.15 16.81
N GLN A 40 -3.44 -12.35 16.35
CA GLN A 40 -2.60 -13.12 15.44
C GLN A 40 -2.47 -12.43 14.07
N SER A 41 -3.57 -11.88 13.55
CA SER A 41 -3.57 -11.11 12.32
C SER A 41 -2.77 -9.81 12.43
N LEU A 42 -2.82 -9.13 13.59
CA LEU A 42 -1.97 -7.97 13.84
C LEU A 42 -0.48 -8.35 13.89
N ILE A 43 -0.13 -9.43 14.59
CA ILE A 43 1.25 -9.94 14.65
C ILE A 43 1.75 -10.29 13.25
N GLY A 44 0.92 -10.91 12.41
CA GLY A 44 1.30 -11.23 11.03
C GLY A 44 1.51 -10.01 10.17
N TRP A 45 0.68 -9.00 10.33
CA TRP A 45 0.89 -7.72 9.68
C TRP A 45 2.18 -7.04 10.14
N LEU A 46 2.48 -7.04 11.45
CA LEU A 46 3.72 -6.47 12.02
C LEU A 46 4.98 -7.22 11.55
N ALA A 47 4.91 -8.55 11.51
CA ALA A 47 5.98 -9.43 11.01
C ALA A 47 6.31 -9.07 9.56
N TYR A 48 5.29 -8.94 8.72
CA TYR A 48 5.48 -8.57 7.33
C TYR A 48 6.00 -7.13 7.20
N ALA A 49 5.43 -6.17 7.96
CA ALA A 49 5.78 -4.75 7.88
C ALA A 49 7.20 -4.42 8.33
N PHE A 50 7.71 -5.08 9.39
CA PHE A 50 8.99 -4.71 10.02
C PHE A 50 10.09 -5.77 9.90
N TYR A 51 9.73 -7.01 9.57
CA TYR A 51 10.69 -8.10 9.40
C TYR A 51 10.68 -8.66 7.97
N SER A 52 9.69 -8.29 7.13
CA SER A 52 9.49 -8.84 5.79
C SER A 52 9.43 -10.38 5.80
N LYS A 53 8.76 -10.93 6.83
CA LYS A 53 8.60 -12.35 7.09
C LYS A 53 7.12 -12.69 7.30
N GLU A 54 6.74 -13.91 6.93
CA GLU A 54 5.50 -14.51 7.42
C GLU A 54 5.65 -14.90 8.90
N ILE A 55 4.54 -15.01 9.64
CA ILE A 55 4.56 -15.42 11.07
C ILE A 55 5.33 -16.74 11.26
N GLN A 56 5.17 -17.67 10.31
CA GLN A 56 5.75 -19.01 10.35
C GLN A 56 7.29 -19.00 10.18
N GLU A 57 7.85 -17.90 9.70
CA GLU A 57 9.28 -17.71 9.43
C GLU A 57 10.00 -16.96 10.56
N LEU A 58 9.25 -16.50 11.56
CA LEU A 58 9.80 -15.87 12.76
C LEU A 58 10.43 -16.95 13.64
N ASN A 59 11.58 -16.62 14.23
CA ASN A 59 12.08 -17.39 15.36
C ASN A 59 11.37 -16.95 16.67
N ASP A 60 11.58 -17.71 17.74
CA ASP A 60 10.92 -17.47 19.03
C ASP A 60 11.19 -16.05 19.59
N GLU A 61 12.42 -15.55 19.44
CA GLU A 61 12.82 -14.22 19.92
C GLU A 61 12.13 -13.10 19.12
N GLU A 62 12.10 -13.21 17.79
CA GLU A 62 11.42 -12.26 16.90
C GLU A 62 9.90 -12.25 17.15
N TYR A 63 9.32 -13.42 17.40
CA TYR A 63 7.90 -13.54 17.72
C TYR A 63 7.57 -12.84 19.04
N GLU A 64 8.35 -13.10 20.09
CA GLU A 64 8.19 -12.42 21.39
C GLU A 64 8.38 -10.90 21.29
N GLU A 65 9.37 -10.43 20.53
CA GLU A 65 9.55 -8.99 20.26
C GLU A 65 8.29 -8.36 19.63
N ILE A 66 7.74 -8.99 18.58
CA ILE A 66 6.55 -8.49 17.90
C ILE A 66 5.31 -8.59 18.79
N TYR A 67 5.22 -9.65 19.60
CA TYR A 67 4.14 -9.85 20.54
C TYR A 67 4.11 -8.73 21.59
N LEU A 68 5.25 -8.43 22.21
CA LEU A 68 5.40 -7.32 23.16
C LEU A 68 5.11 -5.96 22.50
N LEU A 69 5.58 -5.77 21.27
CA LEU A 69 5.26 -4.57 20.50
C LEU A 69 3.75 -4.41 20.28
N SER A 70 3.04 -5.50 19.96
CA SER A 70 1.59 -5.47 19.78
C SER A 70 0.86 -5.03 21.06
N GLN A 71 1.34 -5.47 22.22
CA GLN A 71 0.79 -5.06 23.53
C GLN A 71 1.08 -3.59 23.83
N ASN A 72 2.29 -3.11 23.55
CA ASN A 72 2.65 -1.72 23.74
C ASN A 72 1.78 -0.81 22.86
N ILE A 73 1.56 -1.19 21.60
CA ILE A 73 0.65 -0.47 20.68
C ILE A 73 -0.76 -0.41 21.27
N GLU A 74 -1.25 -1.51 21.83
CA GLU A 74 -2.58 -1.60 22.42
C GLU A 74 -2.73 -0.62 23.61
N ILE A 75 -1.74 -0.60 24.50
CA ILE A 75 -1.70 0.26 25.69
C ILE A 75 -1.54 1.74 25.29
N ASP A 76 -0.53 2.06 24.49
CA ASP A 76 -0.14 3.44 24.16
C ASP A 76 -1.22 4.16 23.34
N HIS A 77 -1.94 3.41 22.49
CA HIS A 77 -2.97 3.96 21.61
C HIS A 77 -4.39 3.63 22.06
N GLN A 78 -4.58 3.05 23.25
CA GLN A 78 -5.88 2.66 23.80
C GLN A 78 -6.72 1.84 22.82
N LEU A 79 -6.05 1.00 22.02
CA LEU A 79 -6.73 0.10 21.09
C LEU A 79 -7.31 -1.06 21.90
N ARG A 80 -8.42 -1.60 21.43
CA ARG A 80 -8.93 -2.89 21.91
C ARG A 80 -8.79 -3.85 20.76
N ILE A 81 -7.93 -4.85 20.91
CA ILE A 81 -7.77 -5.92 19.93
C ILE A 81 -8.63 -7.09 20.40
N ALA A 82 -9.28 -7.80 19.47
CA ALA A 82 -10.07 -8.96 19.86
C ALA A 82 -9.13 -10.05 20.40
N ASP A 83 -9.41 -10.51 21.62
CA ASP A 83 -8.76 -11.70 22.17
C ASP A 83 -9.15 -12.93 21.37
N ASP A 84 -8.15 -13.70 20.95
CA ASP A 84 -8.13 -15.08 20.44
C ASP A 84 -9.46 -15.65 19.89
N LYS A 85 -10.13 -14.90 19.02
CA LYS A 85 -11.24 -15.43 18.23
C LYS A 85 -10.66 -16.30 17.11
N VAL A 86 -10.60 -17.59 17.42
CA VAL A 86 -10.50 -18.76 16.54
C VAL A 86 -10.33 -18.43 15.04
N ALA A 87 -9.09 -18.60 14.59
CA ALA A 87 -8.66 -19.23 13.33
C ALA A 87 -9.08 -18.63 11.98
N ASN A 88 -9.70 -17.45 11.92
CA ASN A 88 -9.86 -16.76 10.65
C ASN A 88 -8.79 -15.68 10.54
N THR A 89 -7.63 -16.06 10.01
CA THR A 89 -6.59 -15.10 9.62
C THR A 89 -7.24 -14.02 8.78
N ILE A 90 -7.32 -12.81 9.32
CA ILE A 90 -8.00 -11.71 8.66
C ILE A 90 -7.11 -11.30 7.49
N PRO A 91 -7.66 -11.24 6.26
CA PRO A 91 -6.89 -10.77 5.13
C PRO A 91 -6.48 -9.32 5.39
N HIS A 92 -5.17 -9.08 5.32
CA HIS A 92 -4.59 -7.76 5.45
C HIS A 92 -3.79 -7.45 4.18
N MET A 93 -3.69 -6.17 3.86
CA MET A 93 -2.87 -5.71 2.75
C MET A 93 -1.40 -5.95 3.09
N LYS A 94 -0.82 -6.98 2.46
CA LYS A 94 0.62 -7.14 2.34
C LYS A 94 1.05 -6.20 1.23
N HIS A 95 1.51 -5.01 1.58
CA HIS A 95 2.03 -4.12 0.55
C HIS A 95 3.24 -4.84 -0.08
N ILE A 96 3.16 -5.20 -1.36
CA ILE A 96 4.23 -5.84 -2.15
C ILE A 96 5.36 -4.83 -2.44
N LEU A 97 5.54 -3.84 -1.56
CA LEU A 97 6.69 -2.99 -1.63
C LEU A 97 7.84 -3.83 -1.13
N ASP A 98 8.52 -4.44 -2.10
CA ASP A 98 9.97 -4.51 -2.18
C ASP A 98 10.61 -3.66 -1.08
N PRO A 99 11.54 -4.23 -0.28
CA PRO A 99 12.08 -3.62 0.92
C PRO A 99 12.23 -2.12 0.71
N VAL A 100 11.58 -1.30 1.56
CA VAL A 100 11.51 0.16 1.42
C VAL A 100 12.92 0.72 1.39
N ARG A 101 13.54 0.68 0.21
CA ARG A 101 14.73 1.42 -0.13
C ARG A 101 14.17 2.80 -0.37
N VAL A 102 14.42 3.69 0.59
CA VAL A 102 14.25 5.13 0.36
C VAL A 102 15.27 5.51 -0.70
N ILE A 103 14.91 5.30 -1.96
CA ILE A 103 15.62 5.88 -3.09
C ILE A 103 15.17 7.33 -3.06
N PHE A 104 15.99 8.20 -2.48
CA PHE A 104 15.86 9.64 -2.68
C PHE A 104 16.02 9.90 -4.18
N ARG A 105 14.92 9.84 -4.92
CA ARG A 105 14.89 10.35 -6.29
C ARG A 105 14.77 11.85 -6.16
N PRO A 106 15.76 12.64 -6.61
CA PRO A 106 15.64 14.08 -6.62
C PRO A 106 14.32 14.49 -7.29
N PHE A 107 13.62 15.47 -6.74
CA PHE A 107 12.33 15.96 -7.25
C PHE A 107 12.35 16.24 -8.77
N VAL A 108 13.51 16.67 -9.29
CA VAL A 108 13.77 16.88 -10.71
C VAL A 108 13.59 15.61 -11.55
N VAL A 109 14.00 14.44 -11.05
CA VAL A 109 13.82 13.16 -11.75
C VAL A 109 12.34 12.85 -11.87
N TYR A 110 11.55 13.07 -10.81
CA TYR A 110 10.10 12.87 -10.85
C TYR A 110 9.44 13.77 -11.90
N PHE A 111 9.76 15.07 -11.88
CA PHE A 111 9.21 16.02 -12.86
C PHE A 111 9.56 15.64 -14.31
N VAL A 112 10.80 15.22 -14.56
CA VAL A 112 11.24 14.82 -15.91
C VAL A 112 10.57 13.52 -16.34
N THR A 113 10.48 12.50 -15.48
CA THR A 113 9.89 11.21 -15.86
C THR A 113 8.37 11.29 -15.99
N ASP A 114 7.68 11.87 -15.01
CA ASP A 114 6.21 11.89 -14.99
C ASP A 114 5.65 12.91 -15.99
N THR A 115 6.30 14.06 -16.16
CA THR A 115 5.75 15.14 -16.98
C THR A 115 6.27 15.10 -18.42
N LEU A 116 7.58 14.88 -18.63
CA LEU A 116 8.16 14.91 -19.98
C LEU A 116 8.11 13.56 -20.66
N LEU A 117 8.49 12.47 -19.98
CA LEU A 117 8.42 11.13 -20.58
C LEU A 117 6.97 10.68 -20.71
N ASP A 118 6.21 10.62 -19.61
CA ASP A 118 4.86 10.06 -19.71
C ASP A 118 3.87 11.00 -20.41
N GLY A 119 3.93 12.32 -20.20
CA GLY A 119 3.02 13.26 -20.85
C GLY A 119 3.29 13.45 -22.35
N ILE A 120 4.54 13.80 -22.71
CA ILE A 120 4.87 14.22 -24.08
C ILE A 120 5.10 13.00 -24.98
N LEU A 121 5.83 11.96 -24.54
CA LEU A 121 6.02 10.79 -25.39
C LEU A 121 4.73 10.01 -25.59
N SER A 122 3.90 9.81 -24.55
CA SER A 122 2.64 9.08 -24.75
C SER A 122 1.74 9.82 -25.73
N SER A 123 1.56 11.13 -25.57
CA SER A 123 0.75 11.96 -26.47
C SER A 123 1.31 11.96 -27.89
N SER A 124 2.64 12.01 -28.05
CA SER A 124 3.29 11.97 -29.37
C SER A 124 3.12 10.60 -30.04
N ILE A 125 3.28 9.51 -29.29
CA ILE A 125 3.10 8.15 -29.80
C ILE A 125 1.65 7.91 -30.20
N PHE A 126 0.69 8.36 -29.39
CA PHE A 126 -0.74 8.26 -29.70
C PHE A 126 -1.09 9.05 -30.95
N TYR A 127 -0.61 10.28 -31.07
CA TYR A 127 -0.82 11.09 -32.27
C TYR A 127 -0.21 10.45 -33.52
N LEU A 128 1.03 9.95 -33.44
CA LEU A 128 1.69 9.26 -34.55
C LEU A 128 0.98 7.96 -34.96
N ARG A 129 0.28 7.30 -34.03
CA ARG A 129 -0.53 6.11 -34.31
C ARG A 129 -1.97 6.42 -34.70
N GLY A 130 -2.32 7.69 -34.94
CA GLY A 130 -3.66 8.08 -35.39
C GLY A 130 -4.72 8.10 -34.28
N TYR A 131 -4.32 8.05 -33.01
CA TYR A 131 -5.25 8.26 -31.91
C TYR A 131 -5.58 9.75 -31.77
N ARG A 132 -6.84 10.05 -31.48
CA ARG A 132 -7.34 11.39 -31.20
C ARG A 132 -7.78 11.49 -29.76
N PHE A 133 -7.43 12.60 -29.12
CA PHE A 133 -7.87 12.90 -27.77
C PHE A 133 -9.29 13.48 -27.81
N ILE A 134 -10.23 12.82 -27.14
CA ILE A 134 -11.63 13.22 -27.09
C ILE A 134 -12.03 13.48 -25.64
N HIS A 135 -12.86 14.51 -25.46
CA HIS A 135 -13.49 14.81 -24.18
C HIS A 135 -14.98 14.44 -24.28
N ILE A 136 -15.43 13.54 -23.41
CA ILE A 136 -16.86 13.21 -23.26
C ILE A 136 -17.26 13.51 -21.82
N GLY A 137 -17.99 14.62 -21.62
CA GLY A 137 -18.35 15.10 -20.29
C GLY A 137 -17.12 15.45 -19.45
N HIS A 138 -16.92 14.75 -18.33
CA HIS A 138 -15.76 14.91 -17.45
C HIS A 138 -14.63 13.91 -17.72
N LEU A 139 -14.81 13.04 -18.72
CA LEU A 139 -13.82 12.01 -19.06
C LEU A 139 -13.00 12.48 -20.25
N SER A 140 -11.69 12.28 -20.15
CA SER A 140 -10.73 12.60 -21.22
C SER A 140 -9.96 11.33 -21.55
N PHE A 141 -9.98 10.91 -22.82
CA PHE A 141 -9.33 9.68 -23.24
C PHE A 141 -8.89 9.74 -24.71
N TRP A 142 -7.88 8.94 -25.02
CA TRP A 142 -7.40 8.75 -26.39
C TRP A 142 -8.23 7.65 -27.06
N THR A 143 -8.78 7.94 -28.24
CA THR A 143 -9.52 6.99 -29.06
C THR A 143 -8.82 6.78 -30.38
N TYR A 144 -8.79 5.54 -30.87
CA TYR A 144 -8.36 5.25 -32.23
C TYR A 144 -9.57 5.35 -33.14
N HIS A 145 -9.53 6.25 -34.12
CA HIS A 145 -10.59 6.34 -35.13
C HIS A 145 -10.08 5.59 -36.37
N ASP A 146 -10.66 4.42 -36.63
CA ASP A 146 -10.42 3.71 -37.87
C ASP A 146 -11.35 4.30 -38.94
N ASP A 147 -10.78 5.11 -39.84
CA ASP A 147 -11.52 5.74 -40.95
C ASP A 147 -12.08 4.71 -41.95
N THR A 148 -11.80 3.40 -41.77
CA THR A 148 -12.38 2.32 -42.57
C THR A 148 -13.68 1.74 -42.00
N CYS A 149 -14.10 2.16 -40.79
CA CYS A 149 -15.42 1.82 -40.26
C CYS A 149 -16.47 2.74 -40.92
N ASN A 150 -16.75 2.48 -42.20
CA ASN A 150 -17.93 3.03 -42.86
C ASN A 150 -19.16 2.54 -42.08
N ILE A 151 -19.84 3.49 -41.45
CA ILE A 151 -21.18 3.34 -40.91
C ILE A 151 -22.12 3.16 -42.11
N GLU A 152 -22.19 1.93 -42.63
CA GLU A 152 -23.25 1.45 -43.52
C GLU A 152 -24.00 0.31 -42.82
N GLU A 153 -24.34 0.49 -41.55
CA GLU A 153 -25.39 -0.28 -40.88
C GLU A 153 -26.17 0.66 -39.92
N GLU A 154 -26.69 1.75 -40.48
CA GLU A 154 -27.93 2.37 -40.00
C GLU A 154 -29.01 2.10 -41.06
N GLU A 155 -29.74 0.99 -40.92
CA GLU A 155 -31.17 0.84 -41.25
C GLU A 155 -31.77 -0.38 -40.53
#